data_AF-A0A0B6YCG9-F1
#
_entry.id   AF-A0A0B6YCG9-F1
#
_cell.length_a   1.000
_cell.length_b   1.000
_cell.length_c   1.000
_cell.angle_alpha   90.00
_cell.angle_beta   90.00
_cell.angle_gamma   90.00
#
_symmetry.space_group_name_H-M   'P 1'
#
loop_
_entity.id
_entity.type
_entity.pdbx_description
1 polymer ?
#
loop_
_entity_poly.entity_id
_entity_poly.type
_entity_poly.pdbx_seq_one_letter_code
_entity_poly.pdbx_strand_id
1 'polypeptide(L)' 'EAGLLSKEDTFTLRKIDSDIEGHPTPRLNFIDVATGSLGQGLSVAAGMAWVGKYKDKASYRVFALLGDGESAE' A
#
# COMPACT_ATOMS: atom_id res chain seq x y z
N GLU A 1 -7.81 10.62 12.28
CA GLU A 1 -7.76 9.46 11.35
C GLU A 1 -8.40 9.86 10.02
N ALA A 2 -8.16 9.09 8.95
CA ALA A 2 -8.70 9.39 7.61
C ALA A 2 -10.16 8.93 7.38
N GLY A 3 -10.74 8.18 8.34
CA GLY A 3 -12.16 7.80 8.31
C GLY A 3 -12.51 6.53 7.53
N LEU A 4 -11.52 5.76 7.07
CA LEU A 4 -11.72 4.52 6.30
C LEU A 4 -11.75 3.24 7.16
N LEU A 5 -11.27 3.33 8.39
CA LEU A 5 -11.29 2.25 9.38
C LEU A 5 -11.85 2.81 10.68
N SER A 6 -12.69 2.03 11.37
CA SER A 6 -13.07 2.32 12.74
C SER A 6 -11.95 1.94 13.71
N LYS A 7 -11.99 2.52 14.91
CA LYS A 7 -11.04 2.14 15.96
C LYS A 7 -11.21 0.68 16.35
N GLU A 8 -12.45 0.18 16.32
CA GLU A 8 -12.82 -1.19 16.62
C GLU A 8 -12.19 -2.19 15.64
N ASP A 9 -12.15 -1.83 14.35
CA ASP A 9 -11.51 -2.66 13.32
C ASP A 9 -10.03 -2.89 13.64
N THR A 10 -9.32 -1.89 14.19
CA THR A 10 -7.88 -2.05 14.50
C THR A 10 -7.60 -3.16 15.52
N PHE A 11 -8.59 -3.55 16.34
CA PHE A 11 -8.48 -4.67 17.29
C PHE A 11 -8.74 -6.05 16.66
N THR A 12 -9.06 -6.12 15.36
CA THR A 12 -9.24 -7.36 14.61
C THR A 12 -8.02 -7.75 13.77
N LEU A 13 -6.94 -6.97 13.81
CA LEU A 13 -5.68 -7.24 13.13
C LEU A 13 -5.26 -8.72 13.25
N ARG A 14 -5.03 -9.38 12.10
CA ARG A 14 -4.59 -10.78 11.96
C ARG A 14 -5.56 -11.86 12.46
N LYS A 15 -6.82 -11.52 12.77
CA LYS A 15 -7.85 -12.54 13.01
C LYS A 15 -8.29 -13.15 11.67
N ILE A 16 -8.64 -14.44 11.69
CA ILE A 16 -8.97 -15.22 10.48
C ILE A 16 -10.12 -14.62 9.66
N ASP A 17 -11.09 -13.99 10.32
CA ASP A 17 -12.26 -13.40 9.68
C ASP A 17 -12.11 -11.87 9.46
N SER A 18 -10.93 -11.31 9.68
CA SER A 18 -10.65 -9.88 9.54
C SER A 18 -10.11 -9.56 8.15
N ASP A 19 -10.54 -8.45 7.56
CA ASP A 19 -9.91 -7.90 6.36
C ASP A 19 -8.56 -7.21 6.66
N ILE A 20 -8.29 -6.88 7.93
CA ILE A 20 -7.01 -6.29 8.37
C ILE A 20 -6.00 -7.42 8.61
N GLU A 21 -5.30 -7.76 7.54
CA GLU A 21 -4.29 -8.82 7.47
C GLU A 21 -2.94 -8.40 8.07
N GLY A 22 -2.01 -9.36 8.19
CA GLY A 22 -0.66 -9.10 8.68
C GLY A 22 0.22 -8.25 7.75
N HIS A 23 -0.10 -8.22 6.46
CA HIS A 23 0.47 -7.34 5.43
C HIS A 23 -0.67 -6.69 4.64
N PRO A 24 -0.47 -5.50 4.04
CA PRO A 24 -1.45 -4.87 3.16
C PRO A 24 -1.93 -5.80 2.05
N THR A 25 -3.24 -5.87 1.79
CA THR A 25 -3.83 -6.63 0.68
C THR A 25 -4.91 -5.81 -0.04
N PRO A 26 -5.13 -6.03 -1.34
CA PRO A 26 -6.14 -5.30 -2.12
C PRO A 26 -7.59 -5.69 -1.80
N ARG A 27 -7.84 -6.47 -0.73
CA ARG A 27 -9.20 -6.68 -0.19
C ARG A 27 -9.77 -5.37 0.37
N LEU A 28 -8.90 -4.49 0.86
CA LEU A 28 -9.27 -3.14 1.31
C LEU A 28 -9.17 -2.17 0.12
N ASN A 29 -10.23 -1.41 -0.12
CA ASN A 29 -10.36 -0.53 -1.29
C ASN A 29 -9.35 0.65 -1.34
N PHE A 30 -8.63 0.90 -0.26
CA PHE A 30 -7.58 1.91 -0.15
C PHE A 30 -6.17 1.32 -0.27
N ILE A 31 -6.05 0.05 -0.67
CA ILE A 31 -4.78 -0.64 -0.91
C ILE A 31 -4.76 -1.13 -2.36
N ASP A 32 -3.89 -0.54 -3.17
CA ASP A 32 -3.80 -0.89 -4.60
C ASP A 32 -3.08 -2.24 -4.84
N VAL A 33 -2.08 -2.55 -4.02
CA VAL A 33 -1.20 -3.72 -4.19
C VAL A 33 -0.83 -4.35 -2.86
N ALA A 34 -0.59 -5.67 -2.86
CA ALA A 34 0.02 -6.35 -1.73
C ALA A 34 1.53 -6.10 -1.69
N THR A 35 2.08 -5.80 -0.51
CA THR A 35 3.49 -5.40 -0.34
C THR A 35 4.25 -6.22 0.70
N GLY A 36 3.79 -7.45 1.00
CA GLY A 36 4.43 -8.30 2.02
C GLY A 36 5.82 -8.79 1.65
N SER A 37 6.15 -8.86 0.35
CA SER A 37 7.51 -9.10 -0.13
C SER A 37 8.26 -7.79 -0.24
N LEU A 38 9.36 -7.66 0.49
CA LEU A 38 10.24 -6.50 0.44
C LEU A 38 10.81 -6.28 -0.98
N GLY A 39 11.14 -5.03 -1.28
CA GLY A 39 11.80 -4.61 -2.53
C GLY A 39 10.82 -4.37 -3.69
N GLN A 40 9.59 -4.89 -3.59
CA GLN A 40 8.60 -4.79 -4.68
C GLN A 40 7.85 -3.44 -4.67
N GLY A 41 7.61 -2.86 -3.50
CA GLY A 41 6.75 -1.67 -3.34
C GLY A 41 7.25 -0.44 -4.12
N LEU A 42 8.56 -0.17 -4.10
CA LEU A 42 9.14 0.95 -4.83
C LEU A 42 9.04 0.79 -6.34
N SER A 43 9.21 -0.43 -6.85
CA SER A 43 9.07 -0.74 -8.28
C SER A 43 7.64 -0.47 -8.78
N VAL A 44 6.64 -0.90 -8.00
CA VAL A 44 5.22 -0.61 -8.29
C VAL A 44 4.96 0.91 -8.25
N ALA A 45 5.44 1.60 -7.21
CA ALA A 45 5.28 3.05 -7.07
C ALA A 45 5.90 3.81 -8.25
N ALA A 46 7.06 3.37 -8.76
CA ALA A 46 7.69 3.93 -9.95
C ALA A 46 6.81 3.75 -11.20
N GLY A 47 6.18 2.58 -11.36
CA GLY A 47 5.20 2.33 -12.41
C GLY A 47 3.98 3.26 -12.34
N MET A 48 3.39 3.41 -11.14
CA MET A 48 2.28 4.33 -10.90
C MET A 48 2.66 5.78 -11.22
N ALA A 49 3.85 6.23 -10.80
CA ALA A 49 4.35 7.58 -11.09
C ALA A 49 4.57 7.79 -12.60
N TRP A 50 5.06 6.77 -13.31
CA TRP A 50 5.25 6.82 -14.75
C TRP A 50 3.90 6.97 -15.47
N VAL A 51 2.88 6.21 -15.06
CA VAL A 51 1.52 6.34 -15.60
C VAL A 51 0.96 7.74 -15.35
N GLY A 52 1.07 8.25 -14.11
CA GLY A 52 0.60 9.60 -13.77
C GLY A 52 1.23 10.69 -14.62
N LYS A 53 2.54 10.59 -14.84
CA LYS A 53 3.30 11.57 -15.62
C LYS A 53 3.03 11.49 -17.12
N TYR A 54 3.04 10.30 -17.71
CA TYR A 54 3.11 10.14 -19.16
C TYR A 54 1.81 9.65 -19.81
N LYS A 55 0.94 8.97 -19.07
CA LYS A 55 -0.34 8.47 -19.58
C LYS A 55 -1.49 9.36 -19.14
N ASP A 56 -1.68 9.50 -17.83
CA ASP A 56 -2.80 10.26 -17.28
C ASP A 56 -2.59 11.76 -17.42
N LYS A 57 -1.31 12.19 -17.47
CA LYS A 57 -0.91 13.60 -17.41
C LYS A 57 -1.57 14.33 -16.22
N ALA A 58 -1.67 13.63 -15.10
CA ALA A 58 -2.36 14.11 -13.91
C ALA A 58 -1.40 14.80 -12.94
N SER A 59 -1.95 15.59 -12.03
CA SER A 59 -1.18 16.33 -11.03
C SER A 59 -0.93 15.53 -9.74
N TYR A 60 -1.36 14.27 -9.67
CA TYR A 60 -1.16 13.46 -8.47
C TYR A 60 0.32 13.08 -8.30
N ARG A 61 0.68 12.77 -7.05
CA ARG A 61 2.01 12.30 -6.68
C ARG A 61 1.90 10.91 -6.08
N VAL A 62 2.92 10.10 -6.30
CA VAL A 62 3.06 8.78 -5.70
C VAL A 62 4.13 8.86 -4.61
N PHE A 63 3.84 8.31 -3.43
CA PHE A 63 4.74 8.25 -2.29
C PHE A 63 5.01 6.78 -1.96
N ALA A 64 6.27 6.43 -1.69
CA ALA A 64 6.66 5.11 -1.21
C ALA A 64 7.45 5.28 0.10
N LEU A 65 7.16 4.43 1.07
CA LEU A 65 7.89 4.35 2.34
C LEU A 65 8.65 3.02 2.34
N LEU A 66 9.96 3.07 2.57
CA LEU A 66 10.83 1.91 2.55
C LEU A 66 11.53 1.74 3.90
N GLY A 67 11.77 0.49 4.26
CA GLY A 67 12.73 0.16 5.32
C GLY A 67 14.17 0.30 4.83
N ASP A 68 15.11 0.48 5.77
CA ASP A 68 16.54 0.47 5.48
C ASP A 68 17.02 -0.91 5.02
N GLY A 69 16.58 -1.98 5.69
CA GLY A 69 16.86 -3.36 5.29
C GLY A 69 16.23 -3.74 3.95
N GLU A 70 15.04 -3.19 3.65
CA GLU A 70 14.39 -3.36 2.35
C GLU A 70 15.18 -2.70 1.21
N SER A 71 15.89 -1.61 1.50
CA SER A 71 16.67 -0.88 0.49
C SER A 71 17.90 -1.65 -0.01
N ALA A 72 18.18 -2.83 0.56
CA ALA A 72 19.26 -3.72 0.14
C ALA A 72 18.81 -4.81 -0.85
N GLU A 73 17.50 -4.94 -1.12
CA GLU A 73 16.95 -5.77 -2.20
C GLU A 73 17.13 -5.09 -3.58
#